data_AF-A0A0A2ML40-F1
#
_entry.id   AF-A0A0A2ML40-F1
#
_cell.length_a   1.000
_cell.length_b   1.000
_cell.length_c   1.000
_cell.angle_alpha   90.00
_cell.angle_beta   90.00
_cell.angle_gamma   90.00
#
_symmetry.space_group_name_H-M   'P 1'
#
loop_
_entity.id
_entity.type
_entity.pdbx_description
1 polymer ?
#
loop_
_entity_poly.entity_id
_entity_poly.type
_entity_poly.pdbx_seq_one_letter_code
_entity_poly.pdbx_strand_id
1 'polypeptide(L)'
;MENGHEIVYFLDNSDIAIVEVEDRNSGFKEMLWFMYHKASHSIKRFRFRPSFATTKVSGQPAKKGFLKLSKNPGRYSIEIDHTVFDFDEQNPDRMPEVARTDILRYLNTALV
;
A
#
# COMPACT_ATOMS: atom_id res chain seq x y z
N MET A 1 0.39 -25.34 -5.14
CA MET A 1 0.39 -24.70 -3.81
C MET A 1 -0.27 -23.35 -4.01
N GLU A 2 -1.51 -23.19 -3.55
CA GLU A 2 -2.20 -21.91 -3.62
C GLU A 2 -1.50 -20.97 -2.64
N ASN A 3 -0.77 -19.98 -3.17
CA ASN A 3 -0.04 -19.01 -2.38
C ASN A 3 -1.06 -18.23 -1.54
N GLY A 4 -0.91 -18.27 -0.22
CA GLY A 4 -1.88 -17.73 0.75
C GLY A 4 -1.95 -16.21 0.82
N HIS A 5 -1.52 -15.47 -0.21
CA HIS A 5 -1.51 -14.02 -0.20
C HIS A 5 -2.75 -13.45 -0.88
N GLU A 6 -3.48 -12.60 -0.17
CA GLU A 6 -4.70 -11.95 -0.65
C GLU A 6 -4.58 -10.44 -0.55
N ILE A 7 -4.95 -9.73 -1.63
CA ILE A 7 -5.04 -8.27 -1.62
C ILE A 7 -6.38 -7.89 -0.99
N VAL A 8 -6.34 -7.26 0.19
CA VAL A 8 -7.54 -6.95 0.98
C VAL A 8 -7.91 -5.47 0.95
N TYR A 9 -6.99 -4.59 0.54
CA TYR A 9 -7.23 -3.16 0.42
C TYR A 9 -6.47 -2.58 -0.77
N PHE A 10 -7.08 -1.59 -1.43
CA PHE A 10 -6.55 -1.01 -2.66
C PHE A 10 -6.87 0.49 -2.75
N LEU A 11 -5.80 1.28 -2.85
CA LEU A 11 -5.82 2.70 -3.16
C LEU A 11 -5.20 2.90 -4.53
N ASP A 12 -5.89 3.63 -5.39
CA ASP A 12 -5.43 3.88 -6.75
C ASP A 12 -5.30 5.37 -7.04
N ASN A 13 -4.27 5.74 -7.78
CA ASN A 13 -4.19 7.02 -8.45
C ASN A 13 -3.59 6.82 -9.86
N SER A 14 -3.38 7.90 -10.63
CA SER A 14 -2.91 7.78 -12.01
C SER A 14 -1.49 7.20 -12.17
N ASP A 15 -0.65 7.27 -11.14
CA ASP A 15 0.79 6.91 -11.19
C ASP A 15 1.17 5.73 -10.27
N ILE A 16 0.47 5.60 -9.15
CA ILE A 16 0.80 4.76 -8.01
C ILE A 16 -0.46 4.00 -7.57
N ALA A 17 -0.29 2.73 -7.25
CA ALA A 17 -1.23 1.94 -6.49
C ALA A 17 -0.63 1.63 -5.11
N ILE A 18 -1.43 1.76 -4.04
CA ILE A 18 -1.06 1.25 -2.72
C ILE A 18 -1.98 0.10 -2.38
N VAL A 19 -1.42 -1.04 -2.00
CA VAL A 19 -2.19 -2.23 -1.63
C VAL A 19 -1.83 -2.74 -0.26
N GLU A 20 -2.81 -3.32 0.40
CA GLU A 20 -2.63 -4.14 1.59
C GLU A 20 -2.78 -5.61 1.20
N VAL A 21 -1.85 -6.43 1.68
CA VAL A 21 -1.84 -7.87 1.47
C VAL A 21 -1.87 -8.57 2.82
N GLU A 22 -2.82 -9.49 3.00
CA GLU A 22 -2.83 -10.44 4.10
C GLU A 22 -2.18 -11.75 3.66
N ASP A 23 -1.31 -12.30 4.52
CA ASP A 23 -0.86 -13.69 4.41
C ASP A 23 -1.78 -14.59 5.25
N ARG A 24 -2.53 -15.46 4.57
CA ARG A 24 -3.46 -16.42 5.18
C ARG A 24 -2.74 -17.54 5.95
N ASN A 25 -1.44 -17.73 5.74
CA ASN A 25 -0.66 -18.82 6.36
C ASN A 25 0.15 -18.37 7.58
N SER A 26 0.34 -17.08 7.79
CA SER A 26 1.02 -16.59 8.99
C SER A 26 0.02 -16.52 10.14
N GLY A 27 0.23 -17.32 11.19
CA GLY A 27 -0.60 -17.27 12.42
C GLY A 27 -0.61 -15.89 13.11
N PHE A 28 0.21 -14.96 12.64
CA PHE A 28 0.12 -13.52 12.87
C PHE A 28 -0.40 -12.86 11.60
N LYS A 29 -1.49 -12.06 11.70
CA LYS A 29 -1.93 -11.17 10.62
C LYS A 29 -0.90 -10.06 10.39
N GLU A 30 0.22 -10.35 9.75
CA GLU A 30 1.13 -9.33 9.29
C GLU A 30 0.52 -8.65 8.07
N MET A 31 -0.07 -7.48 8.29
CA MET A 31 -0.59 -6.62 7.23
C MET A 31 0.60 -6.00 6.47
N LEU A 32 0.81 -6.44 5.23
CA LEU A 32 1.89 -5.94 4.38
C LEU A 32 1.34 -4.90 3.42
N TRP A 33 1.91 -3.70 3.49
CA TRP A 33 1.58 -2.62 2.57
C TRP A 33 2.63 -2.51 1.47
N PHE A 34 2.18 -2.36 0.24
CA PHE A 34 3.05 -2.19 -0.93
C PHE A 34 2.62 -0.97 -1.73
N MET A 35 3.62 -0.26 -2.24
CA MET A 35 3.46 0.81 -3.23
C MET A 35 3.96 0.28 -4.58
N TYR A 36 3.09 0.31 -5.57
CA TYR A 36 3.35 -0.11 -6.95
C TYR A 36 3.34 1.12 -7.87
N HIS A 37 4.46 1.39 -8.52
CA HIS A 37 4.56 2.44 -9.54
C HIS A 37 4.14 1.88 -10.90
N LYS A 38 3.08 2.45 -11.49
CA LYS A 38 2.46 1.92 -12.71
C LYS A 38 3.36 2.04 -13.94
N ALA A 39 4.08 3.16 -14.07
CA ALA A 39 4.95 3.39 -15.23
C ALA A 39 6.21 2.50 -15.24
N SER A 40 6.80 2.25 -14.06
CA SER A 40 8.05 1.50 -13.93
C SER A 40 7.88 0.06 -13.50
N HIS A 41 6.66 -0.38 -13.18
CA HIS A 41 6.36 -1.68 -12.59
C HIS A 41 7.17 -1.98 -11.32
N SER A 42 7.64 -0.93 -10.64
CA SER A 42 8.47 -1.08 -9.44
C SER A 42 7.60 -1.19 -8.19
N ILE A 43 8.00 -2.09 -7.30
CA ILE A 43 7.30 -2.37 -6.04
C ILE A 43 8.20 -2.01 -4.89
N LYS A 44 7.67 -1.25 -3.93
CA LYS A 44 8.34 -0.90 -2.68
C LYS A 44 7.46 -1.28 -1.50
N ARG A 45 8.06 -1.81 -0.43
CA ARG A 45 7.36 -2.01 0.83
C ARG A 45 7.02 -0.64 1.42
N PHE A 46 5.76 -0.46 1.77
CA PHE A 46 5.21 0.75 2.35
C PHE A 46 4.77 0.46 3.79
N ARG A 47 4.73 1.49 4.64
CA ARG A 47 4.14 1.38 5.99
C ARG A 47 3.51 2.72 6.34
N PHE A 48 2.22 2.71 6.64
CA PHE A 48 1.55 3.86 7.23
C PHE A 48 2.10 4.12 8.64
N ARG A 49 2.37 5.38 8.98
CA ARG A 49 2.73 5.79 10.34
C ARG A 49 1.57 6.59 10.95
N PRO A 50 1.21 6.35 12.22
CA PRO A 50 0.17 7.13 12.87
C PRO A 50 0.54 8.60 12.96
N SER A 51 -0.43 9.50 12.73
CA SER A 51 -0.24 10.95 12.69
C SER A 51 0.26 11.58 14.00
N PHE A 52 0.21 10.83 15.12
CA PHE A 52 0.63 11.27 16.46
C PHE A 52 2.07 10.86 16.83
N ALA A 53 2.79 10.14 15.96
CA ALA A 53 4.20 9.81 16.20
C ALA A 53 5.07 11.07 16.05
N THR A 54 5.43 11.68 17.18
CA THR A 54 6.18 12.95 17.28
C THR A 54 7.70 12.78 17.29
N THR A 55 8.23 11.57 17.14
CA THR A 55 9.67 11.34 17.07
C THR A 55 10.22 11.86 15.76
N LYS A 56 10.72 13.11 15.81
CA LYS A 56 11.68 13.66 14.86
C LYS A 56 12.77 12.62 14.65
N VAL A 57 12.82 12.00 13.47
CA VAL A 57 14.09 11.44 13.01
C VAL A 57 15.00 12.64 12.86
N SER A 58 16.15 12.61 13.52
CA SER A 58 17.19 13.61 13.33
C SER A 58 17.46 13.77 11.84
N GLY A 59 17.00 14.89 11.26
CA GLY A 59 17.22 15.25 9.86
C GLY A 59 16.09 14.85 8.91
N GLN A 60 14.97 15.60 8.92
CA GLN A 60 14.28 16.21 7.76
C GLN A 60 12.78 16.47 8.07
N PRO A 61 12.18 17.55 7.51
CA PRO A 61 10.85 18.02 7.89
C PRO A 61 9.72 17.11 7.37
N ALA A 62 9.22 16.20 8.20
CA ALA A 62 8.09 15.33 7.87
C ALA A 62 6.74 16.10 7.92
N LYS A 63 5.93 15.98 6.86
CA LYS A 63 4.52 16.40 6.84
C LYS A 63 3.61 15.12 6.85
N LYS A 64 2.30 15.34 6.99
CA LYS A 64 1.32 14.46 7.66
C LYS A 64 0.37 13.79 6.66
N GLY A 65 0.27 12.46 6.67
CA GLY A 65 -0.84 11.71 6.06
C GLY A 65 -1.85 11.25 7.12
N PHE A 66 -3.14 11.50 6.90
CA PHE A 66 -4.22 11.06 7.80
C PHE A 66 -5.13 10.04 7.09
N LEU A 67 -5.23 8.82 7.65
CA LEU A 67 -6.20 7.81 7.20
C LEU A 67 -7.48 7.97 8.04
N LYS A 68 -8.58 8.41 7.42
CA LYS A 68 -9.92 8.39 8.04
C LYS A 68 -10.76 7.32 7.32
N LEU A 69 -10.85 6.12 7.91
CA LEU A 69 -11.64 5.02 7.38
C LEU A 69 -13.12 5.46 7.29
N SER A 70 -13.64 5.56 6.07
CA SER A 70 -14.99 6.02 5.74
C SER A 70 -15.83 4.82 5.28
N LYS A 71 -17.14 4.81 5.55
CA LYS A 71 -18.06 3.75 5.08
C LYS A 71 -18.37 3.81 3.58
N ASN A 72 -17.97 4.89 2.91
CA ASN A 72 -17.98 5.04 1.46
C ASN A 72 -16.52 5.01 0.96
N PRO A 73 -16.22 4.42 -0.21
CA PRO A 73 -14.88 4.45 -0.78
C PRO A 73 -14.36 5.88 -0.75
N GLY A 74 -13.31 6.08 0.05
CA GLY A 74 -12.80 7.39 0.40
C GLY A 74 -11.77 7.87 -0.61
N ARG A 75 -11.73 9.18 -0.85
CA ARG A 75 -10.55 9.84 -1.41
C ARG A 75 -9.61 10.20 -0.26
N TYR A 76 -8.34 9.83 -0.41
CA TYR A 76 -7.30 9.97 0.60
C TYR A 76 -6.13 10.78 0.06
N SER A 77 -5.71 11.82 0.78
CA SER A 77 -4.46 12.52 0.49
C SER A 77 -3.34 11.92 1.35
N ILE A 78 -2.38 11.27 0.71
CA ILE A 78 -1.24 10.60 1.33
C ILE A 78 0.03 11.31 0.90
N GLU A 79 0.88 11.64 1.86
CA GLU A 79 2.20 12.18 1.57
C GLU A 79 3.24 11.08 1.45
N ILE A 80 4.00 11.12 0.36
CA ILE A 80 5.09 10.21 0.02
C ILE A 80 6.26 11.07 -0.45
N ASP A 81 7.43 10.95 0.19
CA ASP A 81 8.64 11.70 -0.16
C ASP A 81 8.39 13.23 -0.30
N HIS A 82 7.67 13.82 0.67
CA HIS A 82 7.27 15.23 0.70
C HIS A 82 6.31 15.70 -0.40
N THR A 83 5.83 14.78 -1.23
CA THR A 83 4.82 15.03 -2.26
C THR A 83 3.48 14.46 -1.80
N VAL A 84 2.43 15.26 -1.91
CA VAL A 84 1.07 14.83 -1.56
C VAL A 84 0.43 14.23 -2.81
N PHE A 85 -0.03 13.00 -2.68
CA PHE A 85 -0.76 12.27 -3.70
C PHE A 85 -2.18 12.05 -3.23
N ASP A 86 -3.14 12.28 -4.12
CA ASP A 86 -4.51 11.89 -3.88
C ASP A 86 -4.73 10.48 -4.43
N PHE A 87 -5.39 9.66 -3.64
CA PHE A 87 -5.78 8.30 -3.98
C PHE A 87 -7.27 8.12 -3.81
N ASP A 88 -7.87 7.32 -4.67
CA ASP A 88 -9.23 6.84 -4.51
C ASP A 88 -9.21 5.40 -4.03
N GLU A 89 -9.94 5.11 -2.96
CA GLU A 89 -10.17 3.73 -2.55
C GLU A 89 -11.02 3.00 -3.59
N GLN A 90 -10.53 1.84 -3.99
CA GLN A 90 -11.17 0.98 -4.97
C GLN A 90 -11.40 -0.39 -4.35
N ASN A 91 -12.41 -1.11 -4.87
CA ASN A 91 -12.56 -2.52 -4.55
C ASN A 91 -11.28 -3.27 -5.00
N PRO A 92 -10.63 -4.08 -4.15
CA PRO A 92 -9.47 -4.91 -4.54
C PRO A 92 -9.67 -5.73 -5.81
N ASP A 93 -10.89 -6.16 -6.13
CA ASP A 93 -11.23 -6.89 -7.36
C ASP A 93 -11.04 -6.06 -8.63
N ARG A 94 -11.07 -4.72 -8.52
CA ARG A 94 -10.86 -3.79 -9.64
C ARG A 94 -9.38 -3.51 -9.92
N MET A 95 -8.46 -4.09 -9.15
CA MET A 95 -7.05 -3.92 -9.40
C MET A 95 -6.68 -4.47 -10.78
N PRO A 96 -5.96 -3.71 -11.63
CA PRO A 96 -5.49 -4.18 -12.92
C PRO A 96 -4.70 -5.49 -12.79
N GLU A 97 -5.00 -6.48 -13.63
CA GLU A 97 -4.38 -7.81 -13.55
C GLU A 97 -2.85 -7.75 -13.57
N VAL A 98 -2.28 -6.87 -14.41
CA VAL A 98 -0.83 -6.67 -14.50
C VAL A 98 -0.22 -6.29 -13.15
N ALA A 99 -0.81 -5.30 -12.46
CA ALA A 99 -0.34 -4.86 -11.16
C ALA A 99 -0.50 -5.96 -10.10
N ARG A 100 -1.63 -6.68 -10.11
CA ARG A 100 -1.88 -7.82 -9.22
C ARG A 100 -0.81 -8.90 -9.41
N THR A 101 -0.55 -9.30 -10.65
CA THR A 101 0.46 -10.31 -10.99
C THR A 101 1.85 -9.88 -10.55
N ASP A 102 2.23 -8.62 -10.78
CA ASP A 102 3.54 -8.10 -10.38
C ASP A 102 3.73 -8.15 -8.86
N ILE A 103 2.71 -7.77 -8.09
CA ILE A 103 2.74 -7.77 -6.61
C ILE A 103 2.82 -9.19 -6.06
N LEU A 104 2.00 -10.11 -6.57
CA LEU A 104 2.04 -11.51 -6.14
C LEU A 104 3.38 -12.17 -6.50
N ARG A 105 3.96 -11.85 -7.66
CA ARG A 105 5.30 -12.31 -8.05
C ARG A 105 6.39 -11.77 -7.12
N TYR A 106 6.32 -10.49 -6.77
CA TYR A 106 7.26 -9.86 -5.84
C TYR A 106 7.24 -10.56 -4.48
N LEU A 107 6.04 -10.83 -3.95
CA LEU A 107 5.88 -11.57 -2.69
C LEU A 107 6.51 -12.95 -2.74
N ASN A 108 6.28 -13.71 -3.81
CA ASN A 108 6.87 -15.04 -3.97
C ASN A 108 8.40 -15.01 -4.11
N THR A 109 8.98 -13.90 -4.58
CA THR A 109 10.43 -13.77 -4.76
C THR A 109 11.11 -13.24 -3.50
N ALA A 110 10.43 -12.37 -2.74
CA ALA A 110 10.96 -11.71 -1.56
C ALA A 110 10.84 -12.56 -0.27
N LEU A 111 10.02 -13.62 -0.29
CA LEU A 111 9.82 -14.56 0.83
C LEU A 111 10.63 -15.86 0.69
N VAL A 112 11.50 -15.96 -0.33
CA VAL A 112 12.45 -17.07 -0.53
C VAL A 112 13.84 -16.66 -0.08
#